data_AF-A0A918D186-F1
#
_entry.id   AF-A0A918D186-F1
#
_cell.length_a   1.000
_cell.length_b   1.000
_cell.length_c   1.000
_cell.angle_alpha   90.00
_cell.angle_beta   90.00
_cell.angle_gamma   90.00
#
_symmetry.space_group_name_H-M   'P 1'
#
loop_
_entity.id
_entity.type
_entity.pdbx_description
1 polymer ?
#
loop_
_entity_poly.entity_id
_entity_poly.type
_entity_poly.pdbx_seq_one_letter_code
_entity_poly.pdbx_strand_id
1 'polypeptide(L)'
;MAANIKEMKNEKKEQLFQLTNEFSRIHLNEEYDVVIEKLINKMARKREVPFLKGRIDIWAAAIIHALGTINFLFDKDTEPYVSSPSVIYDHFNTKQSTTSQRSKQIRDMFNLSYFDSTFGVESVNKRSPFNQLTTIDGFIVPKSIIEEEFVISDWELRVAEIIGLSLVKKAYSDLELSELLQVTDERLLRYHAFLQKEMKFPFRITTKQQIGLFLIEEHIDFIRLEQDIKVHHLYGILVECIQKEEKKYIPLAELELDESHENYNLVNDYQGWFWNYR
;
A
#
# COMPACT_ATOMS: atom_id res chain seq x y z
N MET A 1 -58.82 7.96 -8.69
CA MET A 1 -57.98 8.06 -7.47
C MET A 1 -56.49 7.81 -7.74
N ALA A 2 -56.11 6.73 -8.45
CA ALA A 2 -54.70 6.43 -8.76
C ALA A 2 -54.00 7.45 -9.68
N ALA A 3 -54.72 8.01 -10.67
CA ALA A 3 -54.18 9.06 -11.55
C ALA A 3 -53.77 10.33 -10.77
N ASN A 4 -54.61 10.75 -9.80
CA ASN A 4 -54.36 11.92 -8.95
C ASN A 4 -53.12 11.75 -8.06
N ILE A 5 -52.92 10.56 -7.47
CA ILE A 5 -51.72 10.28 -6.65
C ILE A 5 -50.45 10.30 -7.50
N LYS A 6 -50.50 9.80 -8.74
CA LYS A 6 -49.36 9.81 -9.66
C LYS A 6 -48.97 11.24 -10.05
N GLU A 7 -49.95 12.09 -10.33
CA GLU A 7 -49.76 13.50 -10.67
C GLU A 7 -49.17 14.28 -9.49
N MET A 8 -49.80 14.21 -8.31
CA MET A 8 -49.29 14.81 -7.07
C MET A 8 -47.85 14.37 -6.73
N LYS A 9 -47.53 13.09 -6.97
CA LYS A 9 -46.17 12.58 -6.77
C LYS A 9 -45.18 13.27 -7.69
N ASN A 10 -45.52 13.42 -8.97
CA ASN A 10 -44.65 14.04 -9.95
C ASN A 10 -44.47 15.54 -9.67
N GLU A 11 -45.55 16.24 -9.31
CA GLU A 11 -45.50 17.65 -8.90
C GLU A 11 -44.59 17.87 -7.69
N LYS A 12 -44.77 17.07 -6.62
CA LYS A 12 -43.91 17.17 -5.43
C LYS A 12 -42.46 16.79 -5.70
N LYS A 13 -42.23 15.83 -6.60
CA LYS A 13 -40.88 15.45 -7.03
C LYS A 13 -40.21 16.61 -7.77
N GLU A 14 -40.94 17.29 -8.64
CA GLU A 14 -40.44 18.47 -9.36
C GLU A 14 -40.14 19.63 -8.41
N GLN A 15 -41.01 19.87 -7.42
CA GLN A 15 -40.75 20.85 -6.36
C GLN A 15 -39.47 20.54 -5.57
N LEU A 16 -39.20 19.26 -5.28
CA LEU A 16 -37.93 18.87 -4.64
C LEU A 16 -36.73 19.19 -5.52
N PHE A 17 -36.79 18.88 -6.82
CA PHE A 17 -35.69 19.23 -7.72
C PHE A 17 -35.46 20.73 -7.76
N GLN A 18 -36.51 21.53 -7.91
CA GLN A 18 -36.38 22.99 -7.94
C GLN A 18 -35.72 23.55 -6.68
N LEU A 19 -36.23 23.16 -5.50
CA LEU A 19 -35.71 23.61 -4.21
C LEU A 19 -34.26 23.17 -3.96
N THR A 20 -33.94 21.91 -4.28
CA THR A 20 -32.57 21.40 -4.06
C THR A 20 -31.57 21.93 -5.07
N ASN A 21 -31.97 22.15 -6.33
CA ASN A 21 -31.15 22.77 -7.36
C ASN A 21 -30.84 24.24 -7.03
N GLU A 22 -31.78 24.97 -6.44
CA GLU A 22 -31.54 26.35 -5.99
C GLU A 22 -30.44 26.41 -4.94
N PHE A 23 -30.53 25.58 -3.90
CA PHE A 23 -29.48 25.46 -2.89
C PHE A 23 -28.15 25.02 -3.49
N SER A 24 -28.19 24.01 -4.38
CA SER A 24 -27.00 23.44 -5.00
C SER A 24 -26.21 24.47 -5.81
N ARG A 25 -26.91 25.30 -6.59
CA ARG A 25 -26.29 26.39 -7.38
C ARG A 25 -25.57 27.44 -6.53
N ILE A 26 -26.01 27.65 -5.29
CA ILE A 26 -25.45 28.68 -4.40
C ILE A 26 -24.31 28.11 -3.55
N HIS A 27 -24.42 26.86 -3.11
CA HIS A 27 -23.58 26.31 -2.04
C HIS A 27 -22.86 25.01 -2.39
N LEU A 28 -23.23 24.32 -3.48
CA LEU A 28 -22.71 23.00 -3.84
C LEU A 28 -22.11 23.00 -5.26
N ASN A 29 -22.05 21.83 -5.89
CA ASN A 29 -21.50 21.61 -7.22
C ASN A 29 -22.23 20.49 -7.97
N GLU A 30 -21.79 20.22 -9.20
CA GLU A 30 -22.39 19.22 -10.09
C GLU A 30 -22.35 17.78 -9.50
N GLU A 31 -21.36 17.43 -8.68
CA GLU A 31 -21.32 16.11 -8.03
C GLU A 31 -22.51 15.93 -7.07
N TYR A 32 -22.89 16.99 -6.36
CA TYR A 32 -24.06 16.99 -5.48
C TYR A 32 -25.36 16.91 -6.27
N ASP A 33 -25.49 17.62 -7.39
CA ASP A 33 -26.68 17.54 -8.25
C ASP A 33 -27.00 16.09 -8.63
N VAL A 34 -25.98 15.32 -9.01
CA VAL A 34 -26.11 13.91 -9.37
C VAL A 34 -26.64 13.07 -8.20
N VAL A 35 -26.08 13.22 -6.99
CA VAL A 35 -26.50 12.40 -5.84
C VAL A 35 -27.84 12.84 -5.24
N ILE A 36 -28.15 14.13 -5.29
CA ILE A 36 -29.47 14.70 -4.98
C ILE A 36 -30.51 14.08 -5.91
N GLU A 37 -30.23 14.09 -7.22
CA GLU A 37 -31.17 13.59 -8.21
C GLU A 37 -31.46 12.09 -8.00
N LYS A 38 -30.38 11.31 -7.83
CA LYS A 38 -30.46 9.89 -7.50
C LYS A 38 -31.30 9.64 -6.26
N LEU A 39 -31.13 10.42 -5.20
CA LEU A 39 -31.82 10.21 -3.93
C LEU A 39 -33.31 10.52 -4.03
N ILE A 40 -33.67 11.65 -4.65
CA ILE A 40 -35.08 12.02 -4.92
C ILE A 40 -35.75 10.92 -5.78
N ASN A 41 -35.07 10.45 -6.82
CA ASN A 41 -35.55 9.36 -7.66
C ASN A 41 -35.72 8.04 -6.88
N LYS A 42 -34.81 7.71 -5.93
CA LYS A 42 -34.94 6.52 -5.08
C LYS A 42 -36.09 6.64 -4.09
N MET A 43 -36.33 7.83 -3.53
CA MET A 43 -37.48 8.12 -2.68
C MET A 43 -38.81 8.00 -3.44
N ALA A 44 -38.89 8.50 -4.67
CA ALA A 44 -40.09 8.45 -5.50
C ALA A 44 -40.51 7.02 -5.94
N ARG A 45 -39.60 6.05 -5.79
CA ARG A 45 -39.81 4.62 -6.10
C ARG A 45 -40.24 3.79 -4.90
N LYS A 46 -40.23 4.33 -3.68
CA LYS A 46 -40.72 3.62 -2.49
C LYS A 46 -42.22 3.33 -2.64
N ARG A 47 -42.67 2.15 -2.15
CA ARG A 47 -44.09 1.75 -2.14
C ARG A 47 -44.98 2.83 -1.53
N GLU A 48 -44.54 3.36 -0.39
CA GLU A 48 -45.11 4.56 0.23
C GLU A 48 -44.13 5.70 0.04
N VAL A 49 -44.45 6.61 -0.89
CA VAL A 49 -43.57 7.73 -1.25
C VAL A 49 -43.54 8.72 -0.09
N PRO A 50 -42.37 8.93 0.53
CA PRO A 50 -42.29 9.58 1.83
C PRO A 50 -42.65 11.08 1.76
N PHE A 51 -42.23 11.77 0.70
CA PHE A 51 -42.45 13.21 0.53
C PHE A 51 -43.90 13.60 0.16
N LEU A 52 -44.80 12.62 -0.06
CA LEU A 52 -46.22 12.90 -0.20
C LEU A 52 -46.83 13.48 1.09
N LYS A 53 -46.24 13.18 2.25
CA LYS A 53 -46.68 13.69 3.56
C LYS A 53 -45.72 14.75 4.10
N GLY A 54 -46.27 15.80 4.72
CA GLY A 54 -45.50 16.91 5.30
C GLY A 54 -45.15 18.02 4.30
N ARG A 55 -44.51 19.09 4.80
CA ARG A 55 -44.05 20.23 4.00
C ARG A 55 -42.86 19.84 3.13
N ILE A 56 -42.86 20.31 1.89
CA ILE A 56 -41.84 19.93 0.90
C ILE A 56 -40.46 20.54 1.22
N ASP A 57 -40.43 21.74 1.82
CA ASP A 57 -39.20 22.42 2.23
C ASP A 57 -38.41 21.61 3.28
N ILE A 58 -39.13 20.95 4.20
CA ILE A 58 -38.52 20.06 5.20
C ILE A 58 -37.86 18.85 4.51
N TRP A 59 -38.49 18.31 3.46
CA TRP A 59 -37.92 17.20 2.70
C TRP A 59 -36.70 17.64 1.88
N ALA A 60 -36.75 18.80 1.23
CA ALA A 60 -35.61 19.37 0.50
C ALA A 60 -34.42 19.61 1.44
N ALA A 61 -34.64 20.31 2.56
CA ALA A 61 -33.63 20.56 3.58
C ALA A 61 -33.03 19.25 4.12
N ALA A 62 -33.87 18.24 4.37
CA ALA A 62 -33.43 16.95 4.90
C ALA A 62 -32.60 16.13 3.90
N ILE A 63 -32.89 16.23 2.60
CA ILE A 63 -32.12 15.59 1.52
C ILE A 63 -30.72 16.19 1.46
N ILE A 64 -30.62 17.53 1.38
CA ILE A 64 -29.33 18.23 1.38
C ILE A 64 -28.56 17.92 2.65
N HIS A 65 -29.21 17.98 3.81
CA HIS A 65 -28.56 17.69 5.08
C HIS A 65 -28.07 16.23 5.15
N ALA A 66 -28.85 15.26 4.65
CA ALA A 66 -28.46 13.86 4.67
C ALA A 66 -27.25 13.59 3.77
N LEU A 67 -27.30 14.06 2.52
CA LEU A 67 -26.21 13.93 1.56
C LEU A 67 -24.97 14.72 1.98
N GLY A 68 -25.17 15.92 2.50
CA GLY A 68 -24.10 16.74 3.06
C GLY A 68 -23.40 16.07 4.24
N THR A 69 -24.15 15.42 5.13
CA THR A 69 -23.58 14.66 6.26
C THR A 69 -22.67 13.54 5.76
N ILE A 70 -23.16 12.66 4.88
CA ILE A 70 -22.39 11.48 4.44
C ILE A 70 -21.20 11.83 3.52
N ASN A 71 -21.24 13.00 2.90
CA ASN A 71 -20.21 13.53 2.01
C ASN A 71 -19.35 14.62 2.66
N PHE A 72 -19.38 14.73 3.99
CA PHE A 72 -18.53 15.64 4.76
C PHE A 72 -18.68 17.13 4.38
N LEU A 73 -19.82 17.57 3.86
CA LEU A 73 -20.07 18.96 3.42
C LEU A 73 -19.75 20.04 4.47
N PHE A 74 -19.81 19.67 5.75
CA PHE A 74 -19.55 20.57 6.88
C PHE A 74 -18.12 20.46 7.42
N ASP A 75 -17.25 19.73 6.72
CA ASP A 75 -15.84 19.62 6.99
C ASP A 75 -15.06 20.59 6.08
N LYS A 76 -14.28 21.46 6.71
CA LYS A 76 -13.48 22.51 6.05
C LYS A 76 -12.42 21.95 5.10
N ASP A 77 -12.07 20.67 5.25
CA ASP A 77 -11.07 19.99 4.41
C ASP A 77 -11.72 19.34 3.18
N THR A 78 -13.00 19.63 2.89
CA THR A 78 -13.73 19.15 1.72
C THR A 78 -14.31 20.29 0.91
N GLU A 79 -14.37 20.11 -0.41
CA GLU A 79 -14.97 21.07 -1.33
C GLU A 79 -16.13 20.37 -2.07
N PRO A 80 -17.33 20.97 -2.10
CA PRO A 80 -17.71 22.25 -1.52
C PRO A 80 -17.78 22.20 0.02
N TYR A 81 -17.50 23.33 0.67
CA TYR A 81 -17.62 23.48 2.12
C TYR A 81 -18.76 24.43 2.50
N VAL A 82 -19.64 23.96 3.38
CA VAL A 82 -20.65 24.79 4.04
C VAL A 82 -20.31 24.86 5.54
N SER A 83 -20.16 26.08 6.05
CA SER A 83 -19.65 26.31 7.41
C SER A 83 -20.44 25.67 8.53
N SER A 84 -21.75 25.50 8.34
CA SER A 84 -22.65 24.92 9.33
C SER A 84 -23.93 24.38 8.68
N PRO A 85 -24.53 23.31 9.23
CA PRO A 85 -25.87 22.86 8.85
C PRO A 85 -26.95 23.94 8.95
N SER A 86 -26.75 25.00 9.73
CA SER A 86 -27.70 26.12 9.85
C SER A 86 -27.97 26.83 8.53
N VAL A 87 -26.98 26.90 7.62
CA VAL A 87 -27.15 27.48 6.28
C VAL A 87 -28.30 26.79 5.51
N ILE A 88 -28.44 25.47 5.67
CA ILE A 88 -29.53 24.70 5.09
C ILE A 88 -30.86 25.10 5.74
N TYR A 89 -30.90 25.20 7.06
CA TYR A 89 -32.13 25.49 7.79
C TYR A 89 -32.68 26.87 7.44
N ASP A 90 -31.79 27.85 7.36
CA ASP A 90 -32.12 29.24 7.04
C ASP A 90 -32.58 29.37 5.59
N HIS A 91 -31.87 28.73 4.64
CA HIS A 91 -32.24 28.74 3.22
C HIS A 91 -33.65 28.18 2.98
N PHE A 92 -33.98 27.04 3.58
CA PHE A 92 -35.30 26.40 3.41
C PHE A 92 -36.37 26.89 4.39
N ASN A 93 -36.05 27.84 5.29
CA ASN A 93 -36.93 28.30 6.37
C ASN A 93 -37.51 27.13 7.20
N THR A 94 -36.62 26.27 7.69
CA THR A 94 -36.94 25.07 8.47
C THR A 94 -36.29 25.10 9.85
N LYS A 95 -36.87 24.36 10.82
CA LYS A 95 -36.27 24.21 12.15
C LYS A 95 -35.25 23.08 12.15
N GLN A 96 -34.10 23.32 12.77
CA GLN A 96 -33.03 22.32 12.94
C GLN A 96 -33.55 20.96 13.39
N SER A 97 -34.28 20.87 14.51
CA SER A 97 -34.75 19.59 15.06
C SER A 97 -35.60 18.79 14.07
N THR A 98 -36.42 19.49 13.28
CA THR A 98 -37.29 18.88 12.28
C THR A 98 -36.49 18.37 11.08
N THR A 99 -35.55 19.18 10.59
CA THR A 99 -34.69 18.82 9.45
C THR A 99 -33.73 17.69 9.81
N SER A 100 -33.06 17.74 10.96
CA SER A 100 -32.12 16.70 11.39
C SER A 100 -32.82 15.36 11.66
N GLN A 101 -34.01 15.37 12.27
CA GLN A 101 -34.80 14.15 12.46
C GLN A 101 -35.22 13.54 11.12
N ARG A 102 -35.65 14.37 10.17
CA ARG A 102 -36.02 13.91 8.82
C ARG A 102 -34.82 13.42 8.03
N SER A 103 -33.67 14.10 8.16
CA SER A 103 -32.41 13.69 7.57
C SER A 103 -31.97 12.32 8.09
N LYS A 104 -32.05 12.09 9.40
CA LYS A 104 -31.83 10.77 10.00
C LYS A 104 -32.77 9.72 9.41
N GLN A 105 -34.07 10.02 9.30
CA GLN A 105 -35.03 9.09 8.67
C GLN A 105 -34.63 8.72 7.25
N ILE A 106 -34.10 9.67 6.45
CA ILE A 106 -33.60 9.38 5.10
C ILE A 106 -32.38 8.46 5.15
N ARG A 107 -31.40 8.77 6.00
CA ARG A 107 -30.18 7.96 6.16
C ARG A 107 -30.52 6.53 6.59
N ASP A 108 -31.39 6.36 7.58
CA ASP A 108 -31.85 5.05 8.04
C ASP A 108 -32.64 4.31 6.93
N MET A 109 -33.49 5.04 6.18
CA MET A 109 -34.34 4.48 5.11
C MET A 109 -33.56 3.91 3.92
N PHE A 110 -32.36 4.42 3.66
CA PHE A 110 -31.50 4.01 2.55
C PHE A 110 -30.15 3.45 2.98
N ASN A 111 -29.95 3.26 4.29
CA ASN A 111 -28.69 2.83 4.90
C ASN A 111 -27.49 3.67 4.45
N LEU A 112 -27.65 5.00 4.45
CA LEU A 112 -26.60 5.91 4.01
C LEU A 112 -25.52 6.04 5.09
N SER A 113 -24.28 5.79 4.73
CA SER A 113 -23.10 5.93 5.58
C SER A 113 -22.04 6.82 4.93
N TYR A 114 -20.98 7.14 5.67
CA TYR A 114 -19.80 7.75 5.07
C TYR A 114 -19.19 6.83 4.01
N PHE A 115 -18.58 7.42 2.97
CA PHE A 115 -18.00 6.69 1.82
C PHE A 115 -19.00 5.73 1.13
N ASP A 116 -20.28 6.12 1.08
CA ASP A 116 -21.32 5.35 0.41
C ASP A 116 -21.01 5.22 -1.09
N SER A 117 -21.01 4.00 -1.62
CA SER A 117 -20.68 3.74 -3.02
C SER A 117 -21.73 4.25 -4.02
N THR A 118 -22.95 4.54 -3.55
CA THR A 118 -24.06 4.98 -4.40
C THR A 118 -24.33 6.48 -4.29
N PHE A 119 -24.24 7.02 -3.08
CA PHE A 119 -24.57 8.41 -2.74
C PHE A 119 -23.37 9.23 -2.28
N GLY A 120 -22.18 8.63 -2.27
CA GLY A 120 -20.92 9.34 -2.15
C GLY A 120 -20.64 10.16 -3.41
N VAL A 121 -20.14 11.38 -3.23
CA VAL A 121 -19.59 12.19 -4.32
C VAL A 121 -18.18 11.70 -4.65
N GLU A 122 -17.79 11.83 -5.92
CA GLU A 122 -16.56 11.24 -6.45
C GLU A 122 -15.31 11.77 -5.74
N SER A 123 -15.28 13.08 -5.48
CA SER A 123 -14.20 13.75 -4.74
C SER A 123 -13.98 13.23 -3.32
N VAL A 124 -15.05 12.77 -2.65
CA VAL A 124 -14.98 12.13 -1.33
C VAL A 124 -14.55 10.67 -1.46
N ASN A 125 -15.12 9.94 -2.40
CA ASN A 125 -14.81 8.52 -2.62
C ASN A 125 -13.36 8.29 -3.03
N LYS A 126 -12.77 9.18 -3.83
CA LYS A 126 -11.32 9.13 -4.17
C LYS A 126 -10.42 9.26 -2.95
N ARG A 127 -10.84 10.01 -1.93
CA ARG A 127 -10.12 10.22 -0.67
C ARG A 127 -10.49 9.20 0.41
N SER A 128 -11.25 8.16 0.05
CA SER A 128 -11.64 7.13 0.99
C SER A 128 -10.40 6.46 1.60
N PRO A 129 -10.31 6.37 2.95
CA PRO A 129 -9.20 5.69 3.61
C PRO A 129 -9.13 4.21 3.23
N PHE A 130 -10.26 3.63 2.81
CA PHE A 130 -10.33 2.25 2.32
C PHE A 130 -9.58 2.04 0.99
N ASN A 131 -9.31 3.09 0.21
CA ASN A 131 -8.54 2.98 -1.05
C ASN A 131 -7.06 2.62 -0.79
N GLN A 132 -6.58 2.88 0.42
CA GLN A 132 -5.22 2.54 0.86
C GLN A 132 -5.14 1.17 1.53
N LEU A 133 -6.26 0.47 1.66
CA LEU A 133 -6.30 -0.87 2.24
C LEU A 133 -6.35 -1.93 1.13
N THR A 134 -5.83 -3.10 1.43
CA THR A 134 -5.91 -4.29 0.57
C THR A 134 -6.00 -5.53 1.45
N THR A 135 -6.32 -6.68 0.86
CA THR A 135 -6.42 -7.95 1.57
C THR A 135 -5.28 -8.87 1.16
N ILE A 136 -4.51 -9.34 2.13
CA ILE A 136 -3.46 -10.35 1.98
C ILE A 136 -3.77 -11.49 2.94
N ASP A 137 -3.89 -12.72 2.43
CA ASP A 137 -4.18 -13.92 3.24
C ASP A 137 -5.36 -13.78 4.21
N GLY A 138 -6.39 -13.02 3.79
CA GLY A 138 -7.59 -12.77 4.59
C GLY A 138 -7.46 -11.64 5.62
N PHE A 139 -6.30 -11.00 5.74
CA PHE A 139 -6.08 -9.83 6.60
C PHE A 139 -6.18 -8.53 5.79
N ILE A 140 -6.85 -7.53 6.36
CA ILE A 140 -6.90 -6.18 5.79
C ILE A 140 -5.67 -5.42 6.26
N VAL A 141 -4.81 -5.02 5.33
CA VAL A 141 -3.56 -4.30 5.60
C VAL A 141 -3.46 -3.02 4.77
N PRO A 142 -2.75 -1.98 5.26
CA PRO A 142 -2.35 -0.84 4.44
C PRO A 142 -1.46 -1.28 3.26
N LYS A 143 -1.68 -0.69 2.08
CA LYS A 143 -0.85 -0.92 0.88
C LYS A 143 0.63 -0.58 1.11
N SER A 144 0.93 0.37 1.99
CA SER A 144 2.31 0.76 2.32
C SER A 144 3.14 -0.39 2.89
N ILE A 145 2.52 -1.35 3.56
CA ILE A 145 3.22 -2.54 4.09
C ILE A 145 3.76 -3.40 2.95
N ILE A 146 2.96 -3.56 1.87
CA ILE A 146 3.40 -4.27 0.66
C ILE A 146 4.52 -3.48 -0.01
N GLU A 147 4.34 -2.17 -0.16
CA GLU A 147 5.32 -1.35 -0.86
C GLU A 147 6.69 -1.35 -0.17
N GLU A 148 6.77 -1.53 1.15
CA GLU A 148 8.05 -1.64 1.88
C GLU A 148 8.70 -3.03 1.78
N GLU A 149 7.93 -4.11 1.85
CA GLU A 149 8.47 -5.49 1.85
C GLU A 149 9.07 -5.91 0.50
N PHE A 150 8.55 -5.36 -0.61
CA PHE A 150 9.00 -5.71 -1.97
C PHE A 150 10.05 -4.76 -2.56
N VAL A 151 10.52 -3.75 -1.81
CA VAL A 151 11.58 -2.86 -2.27
C VAL A 151 12.94 -3.55 -2.15
N ILE A 152 13.71 -3.56 -3.23
CA ILE A 152 15.06 -4.14 -3.28
C ILE A 152 15.90 -3.71 -2.07
N SER A 153 16.54 -4.65 -1.40
CA SER A 153 17.33 -4.40 -0.21
C SER A 153 18.65 -3.66 -0.52
N ASP A 154 19.28 -3.07 0.49
CA ASP A 154 20.53 -2.31 0.28
C ASP A 154 21.71 -3.22 -0.11
N TRP A 155 21.73 -4.47 0.36
CA TRP A 155 22.77 -5.42 0.00
C TRP A 155 22.62 -5.89 -1.45
N GLU A 156 21.39 -6.08 -1.94
CA GLU A 156 21.12 -6.38 -3.35
C GLU A 156 21.53 -5.25 -4.29
N LEU A 157 21.34 -3.99 -3.87
CA LEU A 157 21.85 -2.84 -4.63
C LEU A 157 23.38 -2.82 -4.72
N ARG A 158 24.09 -3.12 -3.62
CA ARG A 158 25.55 -3.23 -3.62
C ARG A 158 26.02 -4.35 -4.55
N VAL A 159 25.39 -5.52 -4.45
CA VAL A 159 25.65 -6.66 -5.34
C VAL A 159 25.41 -6.29 -6.79
N ALA A 160 24.29 -5.64 -7.10
CA ALA A 160 23.95 -5.18 -8.44
C ALA A 160 25.07 -4.30 -9.03
N GLU A 161 25.57 -3.34 -8.25
CA GLU A 161 26.67 -2.47 -8.66
C GLU A 161 27.96 -3.26 -8.94
N ILE A 162 28.31 -4.20 -8.04
CA ILE A 162 29.50 -5.06 -8.18
C ILE A 162 29.44 -5.90 -9.47
N ILE A 163 28.27 -6.46 -9.80
CA ILE A 163 28.09 -7.25 -11.03
C ILE A 163 27.86 -6.38 -12.27
N GLY A 164 27.93 -5.06 -12.14
CA GLY A 164 27.87 -4.09 -13.24
C GLY A 164 26.46 -3.74 -13.72
N LEU A 165 25.48 -3.78 -12.83
CA LEU A 165 24.12 -3.29 -13.03
C LEU A 165 23.91 -1.97 -12.28
N SER A 166 23.02 -1.14 -12.80
CA SER A 166 22.58 0.09 -12.13
C SER A 166 21.09 -0.03 -11.80
N LEU A 167 20.80 -0.54 -10.61
CA LEU A 167 19.44 -0.65 -10.10
C LEU A 167 19.12 0.54 -9.18
N VAL A 168 17.85 0.93 -9.13
CA VAL A 168 17.34 1.98 -8.24
C VAL A 168 16.52 1.39 -7.11
N LYS A 169 16.46 2.07 -5.96
CA LYS A 169 15.65 1.69 -4.81
C LYS A 169 14.16 1.81 -5.16
N LYS A 170 13.54 0.68 -5.53
CA LYS A 170 12.11 0.54 -5.85
C LYS A 170 11.67 -0.90 -5.64
N ALA A 171 10.37 -1.15 -5.77
CA ALA A 171 9.85 -2.51 -5.83
C ALA A 171 10.28 -3.23 -7.12
N TYR A 172 10.76 -4.46 -6.96
CA TYR A 172 10.97 -5.42 -8.03
C TYR A 172 10.23 -6.70 -7.65
N SER A 173 9.64 -7.39 -8.61
CA SER A 173 9.14 -8.74 -8.36
C SER A 173 10.30 -9.72 -8.13
N ASP A 174 10.04 -10.80 -7.39
CA ASP A 174 11.02 -11.87 -7.16
C ASP A 174 11.57 -12.43 -8.49
N LEU A 175 10.73 -12.51 -9.51
CA LEU A 175 11.13 -12.95 -10.85
C LEU A 175 12.10 -11.95 -11.51
N GLU A 176 11.82 -10.65 -11.44
CA GLU A 176 12.71 -9.61 -11.96
C GLU A 176 14.06 -9.63 -11.24
N LEU A 177 14.09 -9.74 -9.91
CA LEU A 177 15.34 -9.83 -9.16
C LEU A 177 16.09 -11.12 -9.47
N SER A 178 15.40 -12.25 -9.58
CA SER A 178 16.02 -13.53 -9.95
C SER A 178 16.72 -13.46 -11.31
N GLU A 179 16.09 -12.84 -12.31
CA GLU A 179 16.70 -12.63 -13.63
C GLU A 179 17.86 -11.61 -13.58
N LEU A 180 17.64 -10.47 -12.92
CA LEU A 180 18.61 -9.38 -12.86
C LEU A 180 19.85 -9.75 -12.04
N LEU A 181 19.69 -10.45 -10.92
CA LEU A 181 20.78 -10.80 -10.00
C LEU A 181 21.25 -12.25 -10.17
N GLN A 182 20.73 -13.01 -11.14
CA GLN A 182 21.15 -14.39 -11.41
C GLN A 182 22.68 -14.59 -11.33
N VAL A 183 23.11 -15.62 -10.60
CA VAL A 183 24.52 -16.03 -10.55
C VAL A 183 24.90 -16.68 -11.87
N THR A 184 25.77 -16.01 -12.62
CA THR A 184 26.35 -16.54 -13.85
C THR A 184 27.87 -16.51 -13.75
N ASP A 185 28.56 -17.33 -14.56
CA ASP A 185 30.02 -17.35 -14.55
C ASP A 185 30.63 -15.96 -14.85
N GLU A 186 30.01 -15.18 -15.74
CA GLU A 186 30.44 -13.80 -16.03
C GLU A 186 30.30 -12.87 -14.81
N ARG A 187 29.17 -12.93 -14.11
CA ARG A 187 28.92 -12.10 -12.92
C ARG A 187 29.80 -12.53 -11.75
N LEU A 188 30.04 -13.83 -11.60
CA LEU A 188 30.99 -14.37 -10.63
C LEU A 188 32.42 -13.87 -10.89
N LEU A 189 32.85 -13.76 -12.16
CA LEU A 189 34.14 -13.16 -12.49
C LEU A 189 34.23 -11.69 -12.08
N ARG A 190 33.17 -10.90 -12.30
CA ARG A 190 33.12 -9.49 -11.86
C ARG A 190 33.17 -9.37 -10.34
N TYR A 191 32.39 -10.19 -9.65
CA TYR A 191 32.36 -10.21 -8.19
C TYR A 191 33.71 -10.66 -7.61
N HIS A 192 34.33 -11.67 -8.21
CA HIS A 192 35.67 -12.14 -7.84
C HIS A 192 36.72 -11.03 -7.97
N ALA A 193 36.74 -10.31 -9.10
CA ALA A 193 37.66 -9.19 -9.30
C ALA A 193 37.46 -8.07 -8.26
N PHE A 194 36.20 -7.80 -7.88
CA PHE A 194 35.89 -6.86 -6.80
C PHE A 194 36.45 -7.36 -5.45
N LEU A 195 36.17 -8.61 -5.07
CA LEU A 195 36.65 -9.18 -3.81
C LEU A 195 38.18 -9.26 -3.74
N GLN A 196 38.86 -9.56 -4.86
CA GLN A 196 40.33 -9.55 -4.92
C GLN A 196 40.94 -8.19 -4.56
N LYS A 197 40.24 -7.10 -4.86
CA LYS A 197 40.69 -5.74 -4.58
C LYS A 197 40.36 -5.30 -3.16
N GLU A 198 39.18 -5.67 -2.66
CA GLU A 198 38.64 -5.14 -1.41
C GLU A 198 38.93 -6.02 -0.19
N MET A 199 38.90 -7.36 -0.34
CA MET A 199 39.16 -8.28 0.77
C MET A 199 40.60 -8.18 1.26
N LYS A 200 40.77 -8.26 2.58
CA LYS A 200 42.08 -8.27 3.24
C LYS A 200 42.55 -9.70 3.44
N PHE A 201 43.78 -9.97 3.03
CA PHE A 201 44.47 -11.25 3.17
C PHE A 201 45.94 -11.01 3.56
N PRO A 202 46.60 -12.00 4.20
CA PRO A 202 46.02 -13.23 4.74
C PRO A 202 45.27 -12.97 6.07
N PHE A 203 44.36 -13.86 6.45
CA PHE A 203 43.68 -13.82 7.76
C PHE A 203 43.49 -15.23 8.34
N ARG A 204 43.27 -15.32 9.65
CA ARG A 204 43.14 -16.59 10.39
C ARG A 204 41.79 -16.69 11.06
N ILE A 205 41.12 -17.83 10.90
CA ILE A 205 39.92 -18.20 11.67
C ILE A 205 40.29 -19.30 12.66
N THR A 206 39.71 -19.23 13.85
CA THR A 206 39.81 -20.30 14.86
C THR A 206 38.45 -20.96 15.04
N THR A 207 38.36 -22.22 14.67
CA THR A 207 37.15 -23.04 14.84
C THR A 207 37.30 -23.92 16.07
N LYS A 208 36.26 -23.98 16.91
CA LYS A 208 36.25 -24.85 18.09
C LYS A 208 35.32 -26.02 17.84
N GLN A 209 35.87 -27.24 17.82
CA GLN A 209 35.08 -28.46 17.65
C GLN A 209 35.14 -29.31 18.93
N GLN A 210 33.97 -29.74 19.40
CA GLN A 210 33.89 -30.68 20.50
C GLN A 210 33.98 -32.12 19.98
N ILE A 211 35.01 -32.86 20.39
CA ILE A 211 35.18 -34.28 20.09
C ILE A 211 35.21 -35.06 21.41
N GLY A 212 34.07 -35.67 21.75
CA GLY A 212 33.88 -36.33 23.05
C GLY A 212 33.93 -35.33 24.21
N LEU A 213 34.88 -35.54 25.14
CA LEU A 213 35.12 -34.65 26.29
C LEU A 213 36.15 -33.54 26.00
N PHE A 214 36.72 -33.51 24.79
CA PHE A 214 37.77 -32.56 24.43
C PHE A 214 37.21 -31.44 23.56
N LEU A 215 37.70 -30.23 23.79
CA LEU A 215 37.51 -29.09 22.91
C LEU A 215 38.78 -28.92 22.09
N ILE A 216 38.68 -29.16 20.79
CA ILE A 216 39.80 -29.01 19.87
C ILE A 216 39.63 -27.66 19.18
N GLU A 217 40.63 -26.81 19.32
CA GLU A 217 40.72 -25.58 18.55
C GLU A 217 41.56 -25.85 17.32
N GLU A 218 40.98 -25.63 16.15
CA GLU A 218 41.68 -25.69 14.87
C GLU A 218 41.81 -24.29 14.29
N HIS A 219 42.98 -24.01 13.72
CA HIS A 219 43.23 -22.77 13.02
C HIS A 219 43.25 -23.04 11.52
N ILE A 220 42.59 -22.15 10.77
CA ILE A 220 42.59 -22.16 9.31
C ILE A 220 43.15 -20.82 8.85
N ASP A 221 44.24 -20.87 8.10
CA ASP A 221 44.91 -19.71 7.53
C ASP A 221 44.41 -19.48 6.10
N PHE A 222 43.63 -18.42 5.88
CA PHE A 222 43.14 -18.03 4.55
C PHE A 222 44.15 -17.10 3.89
N ILE A 223 44.67 -17.53 2.74
CA ILE A 223 45.85 -16.93 2.12
C ILE A 223 45.46 -15.93 1.04
N ARG A 224 44.49 -16.28 0.18
CA ARG A 224 43.99 -15.48 -0.94
C ARG A 224 42.79 -16.14 -1.59
N LEU A 225 42.09 -15.43 -2.47
CA LEU A 225 41.15 -16.02 -3.41
C LEU A 225 41.89 -16.85 -4.47
N GLU A 226 41.32 -17.99 -4.86
CA GLU A 226 41.86 -18.85 -5.93
C GLU A 226 41.78 -18.14 -7.29
N GLN A 227 42.80 -18.29 -8.14
CA GLN A 227 43.00 -17.52 -9.38
C GLN A 227 43.01 -18.41 -10.64
N ASP A 228 43.37 -19.68 -10.51
CA ASP A 228 43.65 -20.62 -11.60
C ASP A 228 42.49 -21.61 -11.85
N ILE A 229 41.56 -21.76 -10.89
CA ILE A 229 40.36 -22.60 -11.03
C ILE A 229 39.19 -21.73 -11.46
N LYS A 230 38.62 -22.04 -12.64
CA LYS A 230 37.44 -21.35 -13.21
C LYS A 230 36.35 -21.20 -12.15
N VAL A 231 35.95 -19.97 -11.84
CA VAL A 231 34.70 -19.72 -11.12
C VAL A 231 33.59 -20.48 -11.82
N HIS A 232 32.79 -21.22 -11.06
CA HIS A 232 31.73 -22.05 -11.60
C HIS A 232 30.48 -21.81 -10.77
N HIS A 233 29.36 -21.49 -11.42
CA HIS A 233 28.05 -21.26 -10.78
C HIS A 233 27.63 -22.36 -9.78
N LEU A 234 28.17 -23.58 -9.89
CA LEU A 234 27.90 -24.67 -8.94
C LEU A 234 28.64 -24.59 -7.59
N TYR A 235 29.81 -23.97 -7.53
CA TYR A 235 30.65 -23.95 -6.31
C TYR A 235 31.09 -22.53 -5.92
N GLY A 236 30.80 -21.54 -6.77
CA GLY A 236 31.11 -20.13 -6.54
C GLY A 236 32.60 -19.82 -6.57
N ILE A 237 32.98 -18.80 -5.80
CA ILE A 237 34.36 -18.36 -5.59
C ILE A 237 35.01 -19.24 -4.52
N LEU A 238 36.22 -19.70 -4.79
CA LEU A 238 37.01 -20.50 -3.85
C LEU A 238 38.09 -19.64 -3.17
N VAL A 239 38.41 -19.99 -1.94
CA VAL A 239 39.51 -19.40 -1.16
C VAL A 239 40.58 -20.46 -0.91
N GLU A 240 41.84 -20.08 -1.13
CA GLU A 240 43.01 -20.87 -0.77
C GLU A 240 43.26 -20.76 0.74
N CYS A 241 43.29 -21.90 1.43
CA CYS A 241 43.60 -21.93 2.86
C CYS A 241 44.58 -23.05 3.22
N ILE A 242 45.25 -22.89 4.36
CA ILE A 242 46.11 -23.90 4.98
C ILE A 242 45.44 -24.38 6.27
N GLN A 243 45.20 -25.68 6.36
CA GLN A 243 44.67 -26.34 7.55
C GLN A 243 45.46 -27.62 7.79
N LYS A 244 45.99 -27.81 9.00
CA LYS A 244 46.82 -28.98 9.37
C LYS A 244 47.99 -29.22 8.41
N GLU A 245 48.69 -28.15 8.02
CA GLU A 245 49.82 -28.16 7.07
C GLU A 245 49.45 -28.61 5.63
N GLU A 246 48.16 -28.80 5.33
CA GLU A 246 47.66 -29.12 4.00
C GLU A 246 47.01 -27.89 3.36
N LYS A 247 47.33 -27.66 2.08
CA LYS A 247 46.66 -26.66 1.24
C LYS A 247 45.30 -27.19 0.80
N LYS A 248 44.25 -26.39 1.00
CA LYS A 248 42.86 -26.71 0.65
C LYS A 248 42.18 -25.54 -0.07
N TYR A 249 41.05 -25.86 -0.68
CA TYR A 249 40.17 -24.92 -1.35
C TYR A 249 38.76 -25.06 -0.79
N ILE A 250 38.23 -23.95 -0.29
CA ILE A 250 36.90 -23.93 0.34
C ILE A 250 36.05 -22.88 -0.39
N PRO A 251 34.76 -23.16 -0.67
CA PRO A 251 33.84 -22.14 -1.17
C PRO A 251 33.75 -20.96 -0.21
N LEU A 252 33.95 -19.75 -0.73
CA LEU A 252 33.76 -18.51 0.04
C LEU A 252 32.33 -18.41 0.57
N ALA A 253 31.36 -19.03 -0.12
CA ALA A 253 29.95 -19.07 0.27
C ALA A 253 29.71 -19.88 1.57
N GLU A 254 30.67 -20.72 1.96
CA GLU A 254 30.61 -21.54 3.18
C GLU A 254 31.47 -20.96 4.32
N LEU A 255 32.10 -19.80 4.10
CA LEU A 255 32.97 -19.18 5.09
C LEU A 255 32.15 -18.53 6.21
N GLU A 256 32.38 -18.93 7.44
CA GLU A 256 31.78 -18.29 8.62
C GLU A 256 32.78 -17.29 9.24
N LEU A 257 32.40 -16.01 9.22
CA LEU A 257 33.14 -14.93 9.86
C LEU A 257 32.32 -14.34 11.00
N ASP A 258 33.01 -13.92 12.07
CA ASP A 258 32.40 -13.11 13.12
C ASP A 258 32.01 -11.73 12.58
N GLU A 259 30.91 -11.15 13.06
CA GLU A 259 30.42 -9.83 12.62
C GLU A 259 31.46 -8.71 12.79
N SER A 260 32.38 -8.86 13.74
CA SER A 260 33.48 -7.89 13.96
C SER A 260 34.63 -8.03 12.97
N HIS A 261 34.66 -9.08 12.14
CA HIS A 261 35.72 -9.33 11.18
C HIS A 261 35.68 -8.31 10.02
N GLU A 262 36.84 -7.80 9.60
CA GLU A 262 36.93 -6.75 8.57
C GLU A 262 36.34 -7.15 7.21
N ASN A 263 36.45 -8.44 6.86
CA ASN A 263 35.87 -9.01 5.64
C ASN A 263 34.39 -9.43 5.79
N TYR A 264 33.77 -9.32 6.97
CA TYR A 264 32.44 -9.89 7.25
C TYR A 264 31.39 -9.43 6.24
N ASN A 265 31.23 -8.12 6.05
CA ASN A 265 30.21 -7.57 5.15
C ASN A 265 30.41 -8.03 3.68
N LEU A 266 31.66 -8.13 3.22
CA LEU A 266 31.99 -8.57 1.86
C LEU A 266 31.59 -10.03 1.64
N VAL A 267 31.86 -10.89 2.63
CA VAL A 267 31.51 -12.31 2.60
C VAL A 267 30.01 -12.51 2.74
N ASN A 268 29.36 -11.77 3.65
CA ASN A 268 27.92 -11.84 3.87
C ASN A 268 27.12 -11.39 2.64
N ASP A 269 27.49 -10.28 2.00
CA ASP A 269 26.83 -9.82 0.78
C ASP A 269 27.00 -10.84 -0.37
N TYR A 270 28.21 -11.42 -0.50
CA TYR A 270 28.47 -12.48 -1.49
C TYR A 270 27.65 -13.74 -1.21
N GLN A 271 27.54 -14.16 0.05
CA GLN A 271 26.74 -15.32 0.47
C GLN A 271 25.26 -15.09 0.19
N GLY A 272 24.72 -13.93 0.58
CA GLY A 272 23.33 -13.56 0.31
C GLY A 272 23.04 -13.59 -1.18
N TRP A 273 23.93 -13.04 -2.00
CA TRP A 273 23.78 -13.08 -3.45
C TRP A 273 23.84 -14.51 -4.00
N PHE A 274 24.88 -15.26 -3.64
CA PHE A 274 25.13 -16.60 -4.18
C PHE A 274 24.02 -17.58 -3.82
N TRP A 275 23.49 -17.55 -2.59
CA TRP A 275 22.47 -18.51 -2.16
C TRP A 275 21.06 -18.15 -2.63
N ASN A 276 20.74 -16.85 -2.75
CA ASN A 276 19.40 -16.41 -3.15
C ASN A 276 19.19 -16.43 -4.67
N TYR A 277 20.25 -16.31 -5.47
CA TYR A 277 20.16 -16.05 -6.91
C TYR A 277 20.89 -17.07 -7.79
N ARG A 278 21.31 -18.21 -7.23
CA ARG A 278 21.96 -19.31 -7.95
C ARG A 278 21.00 -20.19 -8.73
#